data_AF-A0A100Y8A7-F1
#
_entry.id   AF-A0A100Y8A7-F1
#
_cell.length_a   1.000
_cell.length_b   1.000
_cell.length_c   1.000
_cell.angle_alpha   90.00
_cell.angle_beta   90.00
_cell.angle_gamma   90.00
#
_symmetry.space_group_name_H-M   'P 1'
#
loop_
_entity.id
_entity.type
_entity.pdbx_description
1 polymer ?
#
loop_
_entity_poly.entity_id
_entity_poly.type
_entity_poly.pdbx_seq_one_letter_code
_entity_poly.pdbx_strand_id
1 'polypeptide(L)' 'MDEATAEAARRRAQQRGVSVNRYIEELVQRDVGETGRTFVDAAADFMKQYESVFAEEFRGDPALGPAPRPEGGR' A
#
# COMPACT_ATOMS: atom_id res chain seq x y z
N MET A 1 13.52 -14.88 7.23
CA MET A 1 14.50 -13.79 7.43
C MET A 1 15.87 -14.40 7.28
N ASP A 2 16.65 -13.91 6.32
CA ASP A 2 17.97 -14.44 6.02
C ASP A 2 18.98 -13.99 7.08
N GLU A 3 19.84 -14.90 7.58
CA GLU A 3 20.84 -14.60 8.62
C GLU A 3 21.76 -13.45 8.17
N ALA A 4 22.10 -13.41 6.87
CA ALA A 4 22.89 -12.32 6.27
C ALA A 4 22.20 -10.96 6.35
N THR A 5 20.86 -10.93 6.24
CA THR A 5 20.07 -9.70 6.37
C THR A 5 20.02 -9.23 7.82
N ALA A 6 19.89 -10.17 8.76
CA ALA A 6 19.94 -9.87 10.20
C ALA A 6 21.33 -9.36 10.62
N GLU A 7 22.42 -9.93 10.10
CA GLU A 7 23.77 -9.48 10.41
C GLU A 7 24.06 -8.08 9.83
N ALA A 8 23.61 -7.81 8.61
CA ALA A 8 23.70 -6.48 7.99
C ALA A 8 22.95 -5.42 8.81
N ALA A 9 21.74 -5.73 9.29
CA ALA A 9 20.97 -4.85 10.17
C ALA A 9 21.70 -4.62 11.50
N ARG A 10 22.27 -5.68 12.11
CA ARG A 10 23.05 -5.58 13.36
C ARG A 10 24.25 -4.65 13.22
N ARG A 11 25.07 -4.82 12.17
CA ARG A 11 26.25 -3.99 11.93
C ARG A 11 25.87 -2.51 11.76
N ARG A 12 24.77 -2.25 11.06
CA ARG A 12 24.31 -0.89 10.75
C ARG A 12 23.67 -0.19 11.96
N ALA A 13 22.96 -0.95 12.79
CA ALA A 13 22.43 -0.48 14.07
C ALA A 13 23.57 -0.09 15.03
N GLN A 14 24.60 -0.93 15.15
CA GLN A 14 25.78 -0.64 15.96
C GLN A 14 26.53 0.63 15.51
N GLN A 15 26.71 0.82 14.20
CA GLN A 15 27.33 2.04 13.65
C GLN A 15 26.54 3.32 13.97
N ARG A 16 25.22 3.20 14.15
CA ARG A 16 24.32 4.31 14.48
C ARG A 16 24.09 4.47 15.98
N GLY A 17 24.64 3.59 16.81
CA GLY A 17 24.43 3.60 18.26
C GLY A 17 22.98 3.28 18.67
N VAL A 18 22.21 2.63 17.80
CA VAL A 18 20.81 2.26 18.07
C VAL A 18 20.68 0.74 18.21
N SER A 19 19.65 0.29 18.93
CA SER A 19 19.36 -1.14 19.00
C SER A 19 18.94 -1.69 17.63
N VAL A 20 19.18 -2.98 17.43
CA VAL A 20 18.86 -3.67 16.18
C VAL A 20 17.35 -3.65 15.92
N ASN A 21 16.54 -3.86 16.96
CA ASN A 21 15.08 -3.73 16.86
C ASN A 21 14.67 -2.32 16.44
N ARG A 22 15.23 -1.27 17.07
CA ARG A 22 14.92 0.12 16.70
C ARG A 22 15.30 0.42 15.25
N TYR A 23 16.43 -0.11 14.79
CA TYR A 23 16.86 0.03 13.40
C TYR A 23 15.94 -0.69 12.41
N ILE A 24 15.45 -1.88 12.76
CA ILE A 24 14.48 -2.63 11.94
C ILE A 24 13.14 -1.87 11.89
N GLU A 25 12.66 -1.35 13.01
CA GLU A 25 11.41 -0.57 13.06
C GLU A 25 11.48 0.66 12.13
N GLU A 26 12.58 1.41 12.16
CA GLU A 26 12.78 2.58 11.30
C GLU A 26 12.87 2.20 9.82
N LEU A 27 13.50 1.06 9.50
CA LEU A 27 13.54 0.55 8.12
C LEU A 27 12.14 0.18 7.63
N VAL A 28 11.37 -0.55 8.44
CA VAL A 28 9.99 -0.93 8.10
C VAL A 28 9.11 0.31 7.96
N GLN A 29 9.22 1.27 8.87
CA GLN A 29 8.42 2.49 8.82
C GLN A 29 8.73 3.35 7.59
N ARG A 30 10.00 3.42 7.18
CA ARG A 30 10.41 4.12 5.96
C ARG A 30 9.92 3.40 4.71
N ASP A 31 10.03 2.08 4.66
CA ASP A 31 9.59 1.27 3.52
C ASP A 31 8.07 1.28 3.35
N VAL A 32 7.32 1.14 4.45
CA VAL A 32 5.84 1.23 4.45
C VAL A 32 5.36 2.62 3.97
N GLY A 33 6.11 3.69 4.27
CA GLY A 33 5.79 5.03 3.78
C GLY A 33 5.98 5.21 2.27
N GLU A 34 7.09 4.74 1.72
CA GLU A 34 7.48 4.94 0.31
C GLU A 34 6.83 3.90 -0.63
N THR A 35 6.91 2.62 -0.26
CA THR A 35 6.29 1.49 -0.98
C THR A 35 4.78 1.52 -0.82
N GLY A 36 4.26 1.89 0.36
CA GLY A 36 2.82 1.99 0.59
C GLY A 36 2.16 3.06 -0.28
N ARG A 37 2.82 4.22 -0.47
CA ARG A 37 2.29 5.27 -1.36
C ARG A 37 2.24 4.80 -2.82
N THR A 38 3.34 4.22 -3.28
CA THR A 38 3.45 3.67 -4.65
C THR A 38 2.41 2.56 -4.90
N PHE A 39 2.17 1.72 -3.91
CA PHE A 39 1.16 0.67 -3.98
C PHE A 39 -0.26 1.22 -4.06
N VAL A 40 -0.60 2.23 -3.25
CA VAL A 40 -1.91 2.90 -3.29
C VAL A 40 -2.14 3.58 -4.64
N ASP A 41 -1.13 4.25 -5.18
CA ASP A 41 -1.22 4.90 -6.49
C ASP A 41 -1.42 3.84 -7.61
N ALA A 42 -0.65 2.75 -7.58
CA ALA A 42 -0.82 1.64 -8.52
C ALA A 42 -2.19 0.95 -8.41
N ALA A 43 -2.72 0.78 -7.19
CA ALA A 43 -4.06 0.25 -6.96
C ALA A 43 -5.15 1.21 -7.47
N ALA A 44 -4.96 2.52 -7.31
CA ALA A 44 -5.87 3.52 -7.85
C ALA A 44 -5.88 3.53 -9.39
N ASP A 45 -4.71 3.40 -10.02
CA ASP A 45 -4.61 3.24 -11.48
C ASP A 45 -5.27 1.93 -11.95
N PHE A 46 -5.06 0.82 -11.24
CA PHE A 46 -5.73 -0.44 -11.53
C PHE A 46 -7.26 -0.31 -11.50
N MET A 47 -7.82 0.31 -10.44
CA MET A 47 -9.27 0.52 -10.33
C MET A 47 -9.84 1.37 -11.46
N LYS A 48 -9.10 2.39 -11.93
CA LYS A 48 -9.49 3.22 -13.08
C LYS A 48 -9.45 2.46 -14.40
N GLN A 49 -8.40 1.68 -14.64
CA GLN A 49 -8.25 0.92 -15.87
C GLN A 49 -9.32 -0.17 -16.02
N TYR A 50 -9.74 -0.75 -14.90
CA TYR A 50 -10.76 -1.80 -14.88
C TYR A 50 -12.17 -1.28 -14.58
N GLU A 51 -12.38 0.03 -14.43
CA GLU A 51 -13.68 0.61 -14.10
C GLU A 51 -14.77 0.20 -15.10
N SER A 52 -14.49 0.26 -16.40
CA SER A 52 -15.44 -0.17 -17.44
C SER A 52 -15.71 -1.68 -17.37
N VAL A 53 -14.68 -2.49 -17.11
CA VAL A 53 -14.80 -3.95 -17.00
C VAL A 53 -15.67 -4.32 -15.80
N PHE A 54 -15.42 -3.71 -14.65
CA PHE A 54 -16.24 -3.89 -13.46
C PHE A 54 -17.64 -3.32 -13.63
N ALA A 55 -17.81 -2.16 -14.25
CA ALA A 55 -19.12 -1.56 -14.49
C ALA A 55 -19.98 -2.36 -15.49
N GLU A 56 -19.36 -3.11 -16.40
CA GLU A 56 -20.05 -4.06 -17.28
C GLU A 56 -20.37 -5.37 -16.56
N GLU A 57 -19.49 -5.85 -15.68
CA GLU A 57 -19.66 -7.11 -14.92
C GLU A 57 -20.67 -6.96 -13.76
N PHE A 58 -20.75 -5.79 -13.12
CA PHE A 58 -21.64 -5.51 -11.98
C PHE A 58 -22.96 -4.83 -12.36
N ARG A 59 -23.23 -4.61 -13.66
CA ARG A 59 -24.48 -3.97 -14.15
C ARG A 59 -25.76 -4.83 -14.00
N GLY A 60 -25.70 -5.88 -13.18
CA GLY A 60 -26.83 -6.77 -12.89
C GLY A 60 -26.83 -7.38 -11.49
N ASP A 61 -25.91 -6.99 -10.59
CA ASP A 61 -25.87 -7.57 -9.24
C ASP A 61 -26.66 -6.71 -8.23
N PRO A 62 -27.81 -7.19 -7.73
CA PRO A 62 -28.67 -6.43 -6.82
C PRO A 62 -28.10 -6.29 -5.39
N ALA A 63 -26.95 -6.89 -5.05
CA ALA A 63 -26.33 -6.74 -3.74
C ALA A 63 -25.45 -5.47 -3.64
N LEU A 64 -25.03 -4.90 -4.77
CA LEU A 64 -24.40 -3.58 -4.86
C LEU A 64 -25.49 -2.56 -5.18
N GLY A 65 -26.09 -1.98 -4.13
CA GLY A 65 -27.15 -0.99 -4.24
C GLY A 65 -26.84 0.18 -5.19
N PRO A 66 -27.86 0.97 -5.59
CA PRO A 66 -27.75 1.93 -6.67
C PRO A 66 -26.58 2.89 -6.46
N ALA A 67 -25.80 3.08 -7.53
CA ALA A 67 -24.64 3.96 -7.55
C ALA A 67 -24.94 5.32 -6.88
N PRO A 68 -24.01 5.88 -6.08
CA PRO A 68 -24.22 7.16 -5.45
C PRO A 68 -24.51 8.20 -6.54
N ARG A 69 -25.68 8.85 -6.44
CA ARG A 69 -26.05 9.94 -7.35
C ARG A 69 -24.98 11.03 -7.25
N PRO A 70 -24.53 11.61 -8.38
CA PRO A 70 -23.65 12.77 -8.33
C PRO A 70 -24.42 13.91 -7.66
N GLU A 71 -24.09 14.20 -6.41
CA GLU A 71 -24.57 15.38 -5.72
C GLU A 71 -23.89 16.62 -6.32
N GLY A 72 -24.64 17.41 -7.09
CA GLY A 72 -24.36 18.83 -7.29
C GLY A 72 -24.21 19.30 -8.73
N GLY A 73 -25.29 19.90 -9.25
CA GLY A 73 -25.25 20.90 -10.32
C GLY A 73 -26.49 21.77 -10.17
N ARG A 74 -26.30 23.06 -9.88
CA ARG A 74 -27.34 24.04 -9.57
C ARG A 74 -28.31 24.27 -10.71
#